data_AF-A0A023X6D4-F1
#
_entry.id   AF-A0A023X6D4-F1
#
_cell.length_a   1.000
_cell.length_b   1.000
_cell.length_c   1.000
_cell.angle_alpha   90.00
_cell.angle_beta   90.00
_cell.angle_gamma   90.00
#
_symmetry.space_group_name_H-M   'P 1'
#
loop_
_entity.id
_entity.type
_entity.pdbx_description
1 polymer ?
#
loop_
_entity_poly.entity_id
_entity_poly.type
_entity_poly.pdbx_seq_one_letter_code
_entity_poly.pdbx_strand_id
1 'polypeptide(L)'
;MQPVTEKRDFPARLLDLAEQTAGLAQTALYRAVGRRFPYESLSWEAVALDLEDLLGGSSGTVEKVLSEDRLLETERHVRDLLEEIRAEDPFLRRWAADSVLARCCYLLCRLLRPSVVVETGVAYGVSSAFLLAALAENGRGELHSIDLVPPRRGARRFQGVAVPESLRGRWTLHRGASRRVLPPLLRSLRERGGVDLFVHDSLHSRANMEGEFALVWPELRRGGAVVADDVERNAAFGSLQRRKPALWRVVCDRETDPLHGPPASVAFGVAVKGRRDRRYNPDS
;
A
#
# COMPACT_ATOMS: atom_id res chain seq x y z
N MET A 1 7.72 -7.44 36.38
CA MET A 1 7.09 -6.25 35.75
C MET A 1 8.06 -5.08 35.87
N GLN A 2 8.79 -4.75 34.81
CA GLN A 2 9.56 -3.51 34.76
C GLN A 2 8.81 -2.49 33.89
N PRO A 3 8.73 -1.22 34.30
CA PRO A 3 8.00 -0.20 33.56
C PRO A 3 8.77 0.14 32.28
N VAL A 4 8.11 -0.01 31.14
CA VAL A 4 8.63 0.45 29.85
C VAL A 4 8.78 1.97 29.92
N THR A 5 9.99 2.43 29.64
CA THR A 5 10.41 3.84 29.69
C THR A 5 9.64 4.72 28.71
N GLU A 6 8.54 5.33 29.18
CA GLU A 6 7.71 6.28 28.42
C GLU A 6 8.38 7.65 28.15
N LYS A 7 9.49 7.96 28.82
CA LYS A 7 10.07 9.32 28.82
C LYS A 7 10.96 9.68 27.63
N ARG A 8 11.43 8.73 26.81
CA ARG A 8 12.38 9.01 25.70
C ARG A 8 11.72 9.42 24.37
N ASP A 9 10.40 9.34 24.24
CA ASP A 9 9.69 9.54 22.95
C ASP A 9 8.85 10.82 22.84
N PHE A 10 8.79 11.64 23.90
CA PHE A 10 7.93 12.83 23.96
C PHE A 10 8.18 13.86 22.83
N PRO A 11 9.42 14.30 22.53
CA PRO A 11 9.66 15.25 21.43
C PRO A 11 9.33 14.64 20.06
N ALA A 12 9.56 13.34 19.89
CA ALA A 12 9.28 12.62 18.65
C ALA A 12 7.76 12.52 18.37
N ARG A 13 6.94 12.36 19.42
CA ARG A 13 5.47 12.35 19.32
C ARG A 13 4.88 13.72 18.96
N LEU A 14 5.47 14.82 19.44
CA LEU A 14 5.03 16.17 19.08
C LEU A 14 5.34 16.50 17.62
N LEU A 15 6.52 16.10 17.12
CA LEU A 15 6.90 16.26 15.71
C LEU A 15 6.02 15.41 14.78
N ASP A 16 5.70 14.17 15.18
CA ASP A 16 4.74 13.33 14.46
C ASP A 16 3.36 13.99 14.36
N LEU A 17 2.87 14.55 15.48
CA LEU A 17 1.56 15.19 15.54
C LEU A 17 1.51 16.45 14.67
N ALA A 18 2.49 17.34 14.80
CA ALA A 18 2.60 18.53 13.96
C ALA A 18 2.65 18.13 12.47
N GLU A 19 3.46 17.12 12.16
CA GLU A 19 3.63 16.52 10.83
C GLU A 19 2.30 16.06 10.21
N GLN A 20 1.60 15.22 10.95
CA GLN A 20 0.30 14.70 10.56
C GLN A 20 -0.71 15.83 10.38
N THR A 21 -0.75 16.80 11.29
CA THR A 21 -1.72 17.90 11.17
C THR A 21 -1.44 18.78 9.95
N ALA A 22 -0.19 19.11 9.67
CA ALA A 22 0.21 19.88 8.50
C ALA A 22 -0.06 19.09 7.20
N GLY A 23 0.27 17.80 7.19
CA GLY A 23 0.00 16.89 6.08
C GLY A 23 -1.50 16.78 5.79
N LEU A 24 -2.30 16.50 6.81
CA LEU A 24 -3.76 16.39 6.69
C LEU A 24 -4.39 17.71 6.26
N ALA A 25 -3.91 18.85 6.76
CA ALA A 25 -4.36 20.17 6.33
C ALA A 25 -4.02 20.42 4.84
N GLN A 26 -2.83 20.05 4.41
CA GLN A 26 -2.42 20.16 3.00
C GLN A 26 -3.26 19.24 2.10
N THR A 27 -3.49 17.99 2.49
CA THR A 27 -4.35 17.05 1.76
C THR A 27 -5.80 17.55 1.72
N ALA A 28 -6.31 18.10 2.82
CA ALA A 28 -7.65 18.70 2.87
C ALA A 28 -7.77 19.91 1.94
N LEU A 29 -6.74 20.77 1.89
CA LEU A 29 -6.67 21.91 0.96
C LEU A 29 -6.68 21.44 -0.50
N TYR A 30 -5.85 20.47 -0.87
CA TYR A 30 -5.83 19.92 -2.23
C TYR A 30 -7.17 19.29 -2.62
N ARG A 31 -7.84 18.59 -1.69
CA ARG A 31 -9.19 18.05 -1.89
C ARG A 31 -10.22 19.16 -2.11
N ALA A 32 -10.18 20.24 -1.31
CA ALA A 32 -11.10 21.37 -1.42
C ALA A 32 -10.96 22.12 -2.76
N VAL A 33 -9.75 22.18 -3.29
CA VAL A 33 -9.45 22.80 -4.60
C VAL A 33 -9.81 21.86 -5.77
N GLY A 34 -10.02 20.57 -5.54
CA GLY A 34 -10.49 19.61 -6.54
C GLY A 34 -9.53 19.35 -7.71
N ARG A 35 -8.29 19.84 -7.64
CA ARG A 35 -7.30 19.70 -8.71
C ARG A 35 -6.67 18.32 -8.68
N ARG A 36 -7.01 17.49 -9.67
CA ARG A 36 -6.33 16.23 -9.96
C ARG A 36 -5.11 16.48 -10.85
N PHE A 37 -4.01 15.79 -10.58
CA PHE A 37 -2.85 15.75 -11.44
C PHE A 37 -3.15 14.84 -12.65
N PRO A 38 -2.97 15.33 -13.88
CA PRO A 38 -3.48 14.67 -15.09
C PRO A 38 -2.51 13.60 -15.60
N TYR A 39 -2.40 12.48 -14.90
CA TYR A 39 -1.69 11.32 -15.45
C TYR A 39 -2.47 10.67 -16.59
N GLU A 40 -1.75 10.20 -17.61
CA GLU A 40 -2.31 9.21 -18.54
C GLU A 40 -2.67 7.96 -17.74
N SER A 41 -3.91 7.51 -17.87
CA SER A 41 -4.47 6.43 -17.07
C SER A 41 -5.16 5.39 -17.93
N LEU A 42 -5.22 4.17 -17.42
CA LEU A 42 -5.86 3.01 -18.03
C LEU A 42 -6.91 2.44 -17.08
N SER A 43 -7.79 1.59 -17.61
CA SER A 43 -8.68 0.77 -16.76
C SER A 43 -7.88 -0.26 -15.96
N TRP A 44 -8.49 -0.78 -14.92
CA TRP A 44 -7.91 -1.85 -14.10
C TRP A 44 -7.60 -3.10 -14.94
N GLU A 45 -8.51 -3.50 -15.84
CA GLU A 45 -8.34 -4.69 -16.67
C GLU A 45 -7.12 -4.56 -17.58
N ALA A 46 -6.92 -3.39 -18.19
CA ALA A 46 -5.77 -3.13 -19.04
C ALA A 46 -4.45 -3.21 -18.26
N VAL A 47 -4.40 -2.65 -17.05
CA VAL A 47 -3.21 -2.74 -16.19
C VAL A 47 -2.97 -4.17 -15.69
N ALA A 48 -4.03 -4.93 -15.41
CA ALA A 48 -3.92 -6.33 -15.01
C ALA A 48 -3.31 -7.19 -16.14
N LEU A 49 -3.69 -6.95 -17.40
CA LEU A 49 -3.08 -7.60 -18.57
C LEU A 49 -1.60 -7.22 -18.73
N ASP A 50 -1.26 -5.93 -18.60
CA ASP A 50 0.14 -5.48 -18.65
C ASP A 50 0.99 -6.15 -17.53
N LEU A 51 0.40 -6.40 -16.36
CA LEU A 51 1.04 -7.13 -15.26
C LEU A 51 1.17 -8.62 -15.55
N GLU A 52 0.19 -9.24 -16.22
CA GLU A 52 0.31 -10.61 -16.70
C GLU A 52 1.49 -10.73 -17.66
N ASP A 53 1.54 -9.93 -18.70
CA ASP A 53 2.60 -9.98 -19.71
C ASP A 53 3.99 -9.80 -19.12
N LEU A 54 4.12 -8.95 -18.09
CA LEU A 54 5.40 -8.66 -17.45
C LEU A 54 5.80 -9.70 -16.38
N LEU A 55 4.84 -10.19 -15.58
CA LEU A 55 5.10 -10.99 -14.37
C LEU A 55 4.52 -12.40 -14.43
N GLY A 56 3.38 -12.58 -15.08
CA GLY A 56 2.67 -13.84 -15.28
C GLY A 56 3.26 -14.63 -16.46
N GLY A 57 4.08 -15.64 -16.18
CA GLY A 57 4.74 -16.45 -17.22
C GLY A 57 3.81 -17.27 -18.13
N SER A 58 2.49 -17.13 -18.04
CA SER A 58 1.49 -17.81 -18.87
C SER A 58 0.18 -17.03 -18.89
N SER A 59 -0.48 -17.00 -20.06
CA SER A 59 -1.79 -16.35 -20.24
C SER A 59 -2.87 -16.98 -19.34
N GLY A 60 -3.76 -16.15 -18.79
CA GLY A 60 -4.86 -16.58 -17.91
C GLY A 60 -4.46 -16.76 -16.44
N THR A 61 -3.22 -16.41 -16.08
CA THR A 61 -2.77 -16.40 -14.67
C THR A 61 -3.54 -15.36 -13.85
N VAL A 62 -3.78 -14.17 -14.40
CA VAL A 62 -4.52 -13.09 -13.72
C VAL A 62 -5.96 -13.51 -13.45
N GLU A 63 -6.65 -14.04 -14.46
CA GLU A 63 -8.03 -14.51 -14.31
C GLU A 63 -8.13 -15.61 -13.25
N LYS A 64 -7.19 -16.57 -13.28
CA LYS A 64 -7.11 -17.62 -12.27
C LYS A 64 -6.91 -17.06 -10.86
N VAL A 65 -6.01 -16.10 -10.68
CA VAL A 65 -5.71 -15.48 -9.37
C VAL A 65 -6.91 -14.66 -8.86
N LEU A 66 -7.53 -13.86 -9.72
CA LEU A 66 -8.68 -13.02 -9.36
C LEU A 66 -9.97 -13.83 -9.12
N SER A 67 -9.94 -15.11 -9.45
CA SER A 67 -11.03 -16.06 -9.19
C SER A 67 -10.72 -17.00 -8.01
N GLU A 68 -9.61 -16.82 -7.29
CA GLU A 68 -9.26 -17.67 -6.14
C GLU A 68 -10.29 -17.53 -5.02
N ASP A 69 -10.77 -18.65 -4.47
CA ASP A 69 -11.73 -18.68 -3.35
C ASP A 69 -11.24 -17.83 -2.18
N ARG A 70 -9.93 -17.85 -1.91
CA ARG A 70 -9.32 -17.09 -0.84
C ARG A 70 -9.48 -15.57 -0.99
N LEU A 71 -9.39 -15.05 -2.22
CA LEU A 71 -9.63 -13.64 -2.51
C LEU A 71 -11.10 -13.31 -2.21
N LEU A 72 -12.02 -14.10 -2.74
CA LEU A 72 -13.47 -13.89 -2.57
C LEU A 72 -13.92 -14.01 -1.11
N GLU A 73 -13.33 -14.94 -0.34
CA GLU A 73 -13.52 -15.05 1.12
C GLU A 73 -13.05 -13.80 1.85
N THR A 74 -11.88 -13.27 1.47
CA THR A 74 -11.32 -12.06 2.08
C THR A 74 -12.20 -10.84 1.78
N GLU A 75 -12.73 -10.72 0.56
CA GLU A 75 -13.69 -9.69 0.19
C GLU A 75 -14.97 -9.74 1.02
N ARG A 76 -15.57 -10.93 1.16
CA ARG A 76 -16.77 -11.12 2.00
C ARG A 76 -16.49 -10.75 3.45
N HIS A 77 -15.40 -11.27 4.02
CA HIS A 77 -15.01 -10.98 5.40
C HIS A 77 -14.84 -9.47 5.66
N VAL A 78 -14.12 -8.79 4.76
CA VAL A 78 -13.90 -7.34 4.90
C VAL A 78 -15.19 -6.56 4.71
N ARG A 79 -16.06 -6.97 3.78
CA ARG A 79 -17.36 -6.32 3.56
C ARG A 79 -18.24 -6.41 4.81
N ASP A 80 -18.40 -7.60 5.36
CA ASP A 80 -19.20 -7.84 6.58
C ASP A 80 -18.64 -7.01 7.75
N LEU A 81 -17.32 -7.04 7.94
CA LEU A 81 -16.67 -6.29 9.01
C LEU A 81 -16.82 -4.77 8.85
N LEU A 82 -16.67 -4.23 7.63
CA LEU A 82 -16.82 -2.79 7.38
C LEU A 82 -18.28 -2.34 7.53
N GLU A 83 -19.24 -3.23 7.31
CA GLU A 83 -20.65 -2.99 7.62
C GLU A 83 -20.90 -2.94 9.13
N GLU A 84 -20.34 -3.87 9.90
CA GLU A 84 -20.43 -3.87 11.36
C GLU A 84 -19.78 -2.62 11.98
N ILE A 85 -18.54 -2.29 11.58
CA ILE A 85 -17.80 -1.13 12.09
C ILE A 85 -18.49 0.19 11.75
N ARG A 86 -19.30 0.23 10.68
CA ARG A 86 -20.03 1.44 10.27
C ARG A 86 -20.87 2.03 11.41
N ALA A 87 -21.40 1.19 12.31
CA ALA A 87 -22.18 1.64 13.46
C ALA A 87 -21.31 2.27 14.56
N GLU A 88 -20.04 1.90 14.67
CA GLU A 88 -19.14 2.29 15.77
C GLU A 88 -18.10 3.37 15.40
N ASP A 89 -17.64 3.41 14.14
CA ASP A 89 -16.68 4.42 13.65
C ASP A 89 -16.99 4.87 12.21
N PRO A 90 -17.78 5.96 12.04
CA PRO A 90 -18.06 6.48 10.71
C PRO A 90 -16.87 7.22 10.07
N PHE A 91 -15.82 7.57 10.84
CA PHE A 91 -14.77 8.50 10.39
C PHE A 91 -13.60 7.85 9.68
N LEU A 92 -13.27 6.59 10.00
CA LEU A 92 -12.17 5.86 9.37
C LEU A 92 -12.61 5.15 8.07
N ARG A 93 -13.91 5.06 7.77
CA ARG A 93 -14.44 4.50 6.50
C ARG A 93 -13.81 5.12 5.25
N ARG A 94 -13.69 6.44 5.23
CA ARG A 94 -13.07 7.19 4.12
C ARG A 94 -11.58 6.87 3.90
N TRP A 95 -10.97 6.07 4.77
CA TRP A 95 -9.54 5.71 4.74
C TRP A 95 -9.39 4.18 4.57
N ALA A 96 -10.47 3.47 4.26
CA ALA A 96 -10.40 2.08 3.86
C ALA A 96 -10.05 2.03 2.37
N ALA A 97 -9.06 1.21 2.01
CA ALA A 97 -8.72 0.93 0.63
C ALA A 97 -9.95 0.49 -0.18
N ASP A 98 -10.02 0.93 -1.44
CA ASP A 98 -11.05 0.50 -2.37
C ASP A 98 -10.84 -0.95 -2.85
N SER A 99 -11.89 -1.53 -3.43
CA SER A 99 -11.86 -2.95 -3.82
C SER A 99 -10.85 -3.25 -4.93
N VAL A 100 -10.59 -2.30 -5.83
CA VAL A 100 -9.69 -2.50 -6.98
C VAL A 100 -8.24 -2.43 -6.52
N LEU A 101 -7.87 -1.48 -5.66
CA LEU A 101 -6.55 -1.41 -5.04
C LEU A 101 -6.28 -2.66 -4.20
N ALA A 102 -7.26 -3.12 -3.41
CA ALA A 102 -7.13 -4.33 -2.59
C ALA A 102 -6.90 -5.58 -3.45
N ARG A 103 -7.66 -5.73 -4.55
CA ARG A 103 -7.45 -6.79 -5.57
C ARG A 103 -6.07 -6.68 -6.23
N CYS A 104 -5.61 -5.47 -6.55
CA CYS A 104 -4.27 -5.25 -7.11
C CYS A 104 -3.16 -5.70 -6.14
N CYS A 105 -3.29 -5.37 -4.85
CA CYS A 105 -2.38 -5.83 -3.81
C CYS A 105 -2.32 -7.36 -3.72
N TYR A 106 -3.47 -8.02 -3.72
CA TYR A 106 -3.56 -9.48 -3.75
C TYR A 106 -2.88 -10.07 -4.99
N LEU A 107 -3.24 -9.55 -6.18
CA LEU A 107 -2.71 -10.01 -7.47
C LEU A 107 -1.19 -9.89 -7.52
N LEU A 108 -0.63 -8.74 -7.17
CA LEU A 108 0.82 -8.54 -7.17
C LEU A 108 1.53 -9.47 -6.19
N CYS A 109 0.97 -9.71 -5.00
CA CYS A 109 1.51 -10.73 -4.10
C CYS A 109 1.53 -12.12 -4.73
N ARG A 110 0.45 -12.52 -5.42
CA ARG A 110 0.38 -13.85 -6.05
C ARG A 110 1.32 -13.99 -7.24
N LEU A 111 1.48 -12.94 -8.06
CA LEU A 111 2.39 -12.91 -9.21
C LEU A 111 3.87 -12.84 -8.78
N LEU A 112 4.20 -11.99 -7.80
CA LEU A 112 5.59 -11.78 -7.35
C LEU A 112 6.08 -12.85 -6.38
N ARG A 113 5.15 -13.50 -5.64
CA ARG A 113 5.46 -14.44 -4.54
C ARG A 113 6.48 -13.84 -3.54
N PRO A 114 6.24 -12.64 -3.00
CA PRO A 114 7.23 -11.88 -2.25
C PRO A 114 7.67 -12.61 -0.97
N SER A 115 8.94 -12.43 -0.58
CA SER A 115 9.40 -12.76 0.76
C SER A 115 9.05 -11.63 1.74
N VAL A 116 9.16 -10.38 1.30
CA VAL A 116 8.97 -9.20 2.14
C VAL A 116 8.05 -8.22 1.43
N VAL A 117 6.95 -7.89 2.11
CA VAL A 117 6.05 -6.79 1.74
C VAL A 117 6.16 -5.68 2.78
N VAL A 118 6.25 -4.42 2.34
CA VAL A 118 6.18 -3.25 3.21
C VAL A 118 5.00 -2.38 2.81
N GLU A 119 4.22 -1.93 3.78
CA GLU A 119 3.05 -1.07 3.58
C GLU A 119 3.14 0.17 4.48
N THR A 120 2.74 1.33 3.98
CA THR A 120 2.52 2.53 4.79
C THR A 120 1.06 2.94 4.77
N GLY A 121 0.49 3.18 5.95
CA GLY A 121 -0.95 3.42 6.11
C GLY A 121 -1.72 2.12 6.22
N VAL A 122 -2.37 1.91 7.36
CA VAL A 122 -3.11 0.67 7.66
C VAL A 122 -4.59 0.97 7.86
N ALA A 123 -4.92 2.00 8.64
CA ALA A 123 -6.30 2.28 9.03
C ALA A 123 -6.99 1.01 9.53
N TYR A 124 -8.09 0.56 8.91
CA TYR A 124 -8.76 -0.69 9.28
C TYR A 124 -8.00 -1.96 8.87
N GLY A 125 -7.01 -1.87 7.99
CA GLY A 125 -6.18 -3.00 7.52
C GLY A 125 -6.77 -3.76 6.35
N VAL A 126 -7.54 -3.09 5.48
CA VAL A 126 -8.13 -3.72 4.29
C VAL A 126 -7.04 -4.24 3.36
N SER A 127 -6.16 -3.37 2.89
CA SER A 127 -5.00 -3.75 2.07
C SER A 127 -4.13 -4.80 2.78
N SER A 128 -3.87 -4.63 4.09
CA SER A 128 -3.12 -5.60 4.90
C SER A 128 -3.76 -7.00 4.89
N ALA A 129 -5.09 -7.10 4.98
CA ALA A 129 -5.81 -8.38 4.95
C ALA A 129 -5.63 -9.09 3.61
N PHE A 130 -5.75 -8.37 2.49
CA PHE A 130 -5.56 -8.93 1.14
C PHE A 130 -4.11 -9.34 0.90
N LEU A 131 -3.15 -8.52 1.31
CA LEU A 131 -1.72 -8.84 1.22
C LEU A 131 -1.41 -10.11 2.00
N LEU A 132 -1.88 -10.22 3.25
CA LEU A 132 -1.64 -11.39 4.09
C LEU A 132 -2.36 -12.65 3.58
N ALA A 133 -3.57 -12.52 3.03
CA ALA A 133 -4.28 -13.62 2.40
C ALA A 133 -3.48 -14.19 1.22
N ALA A 134 -2.97 -13.32 0.34
CA ALA A 134 -2.13 -13.74 -0.79
C ALA A 134 -0.79 -14.35 -0.34
N LEU A 135 -0.17 -13.83 0.72
CA LEU A 135 1.03 -14.42 1.32
C LEU A 135 0.78 -15.82 1.90
N ALA A 136 -0.40 -16.03 2.50
CA ALA A 136 -0.82 -17.33 3.00
C ALA A 136 -0.99 -18.34 1.84
N GLU A 137 -1.66 -17.97 0.75
CA GLU A 137 -1.78 -18.81 -0.45
C GLU A 137 -0.42 -19.09 -1.12
N ASN A 138 0.50 -18.13 -1.05
CA ASN A 138 1.87 -18.34 -1.49
C ASN A 138 2.62 -19.37 -0.64
N GLY A 139 2.17 -19.63 0.59
CA GLY A 139 2.87 -20.42 1.60
C GLY A 139 4.11 -19.72 2.18
N ARG A 140 4.37 -18.45 1.81
CA ARG A 140 5.62 -17.74 2.13
C ARG A 140 5.43 -16.23 2.25
N GLY A 141 6.39 -15.62 2.92
CA GLY A 141 6.56 -14.18 3.05
C GLY A 141 5.89 -13.59 4.29
N GLU A 142 6.26 -12.35 4.57
CA GLU A 142 5.82 -11.56 5.72
C GLU A 142 5.45 -10.13 5.28
N LEU A 143 4.52 -9.52 6.03
CA LEU A 143 4.09 -8.15 5.85
C LEU A 143 4.58 -7.29 7.02
N HIS A 144 5.29 -6.21 6.68
CA HIS A 144 5.63 -5.14 7.61
C HIS A 144 4.80 -3.89 7.29
N SER A 145 3.78 -3.60 8.09
CA SER A 145 2.99 -2.38 7.93
C SER A 145 3.49 -1.29 8.87
N ILE A 146 3.49 -0.05 8.41
CA ILE A 146 3.81 1.14 9.19
C ILE A 146 2.59 2.02 9.25
N ASP A 147 2.14 2.38 10.45
CA ASP A 147 0.99 3.26 10.58
C ASP A 147 1.04 4.13 11.83
N LEU A 148 0.48 5.33 11.69
CA LEU A 148 0.34 6.31 12.76
C LEU A 148 -1.12 6.70 12.89
N VAL A 149 -1.80 6.00 13.80
CA VAL A 149 -3.20 6.25 14.10
C VAL A 149 -3.41 7.71 14.52
N PRO A 150 -4.44 8.40 13.98
CA PRO A 150 -4.80 9.75 14.42
C PRO A 150 -4.97 9.83 15.94
N PRO A 151 -4.69 10.97 16.57
CA PRO A 151 -4.81 11.19 18.01
C PRO A 151 -6.29 11.33 18.45
N ARG A 152 -7.13 10.38 18.09
CA ARG A 152 -8.55 10.31 18.43
C ARG A 152 -8.80 9.18 19.43
N ARG A 153 -9.64 9.44 20.43
CA ARG A 153 -10.04 8.42 21.41
C ARG A 153 -10.67 7.23 20.69
N GLY A 154 -10.20 6.01 20.99
CA GLY A 154 -10.72 4.76 20.42
C GLY A 154 -10.17 4.39 19.03
N ALA A 155 -9.49 5.27 18.30
CA ALA A 155 -9.03 4.97 16.93
C ALA A 155 -8.07 3.77 16.86
N ARG A 156 -7.28 3.52 17.91
CA ARG A 156 -6.39 2.36 17.99
C ARG A 156 -7.14 1.02 18.05
N ARG A 157 -8.40 1.00 18.50
CA ARG A 157 -9.22 -0.22 18.60
C ARG A 157 -9.50 -0.82 17.23
N PHE A 158 -9.65 0.03 16.22
CA PHE A 158 -9.99 -0.39 14.86
C PHE A 158 -8.75 -0.55 13.97
N GLN A 159 -7.56 -0.26 14.48
CA GLN A 159 -6.36 -0.33 13.65
C GLN A 159 -6.05 -1.78 13.28
N GLY A 160 -6.08 -2.08 11.97
CA GLY A 160 -5.82 -3.43 11.46
C GLY A 160 -6.85 -4.47 11.88
N VAL A 161 -8.06 -4.04 12.25
CA VAL A 161 -9.16 -4.93 12.66
C VAL A 161 -9.60 -5.88 11.54
N ALA A 162 -9.39 -5.49 10.27
CA ALA A 162 -9.67 -6.33 9.10
C ALA A 162 -8.67 -7.48 8.91
N VAL A 163 -7.55 -7.50 9.65
CA VAL A 163 -6.60 -8.61 9.58
C VAL A 163 -7.10 -9.76 10.46
N PRO A 164 -7.45 -10.92 9.87
CA PRO A 164 -7.89 -12.08 10.63
C PRO A 164 -6.79 -12.60 11.57
N GLU A 165 -7.19 -13.10 12.75
CA GLU A 165 -6.25 -13.59 13.76
C GLU A 165 -5.32 -14.68 13.22
N SER A 166 -5.84 -15.58 12.38
CA SER A 166 -5.07 -16.67 11.75
C SER A 166 -3.92 -16.20 10.85
N LEU A 167 -3.98 -14.96 10.35
CA LEU A 167 -2.97 -14.39 9.46
C LEU A 167 -1.94 -13.53 10.20
N ARG A 168 -2.19 -13.17 11.47
CA ARG A 168 -1.32 -12.27 12.23
C ARG A 168 0.09 -12.80 12.45
N GLY A 169 0.28 -14.12 12.41
CA GLY A 169 1.61 -14.74 12.52
C GLY A 169 2.61 -14.34 11.42
N ARG A 170 2.14 -13.76 10.30
CA ARG A 170 2.97 -13.24 9.20
C ARG A 170 3.04 -11.71 9.18
N TRP A 171 2.46 -11.04 10.18
CA TRP A 171 2.27 -9.60 10.18
C TRP A 171 3.01 -8.91 11.32
N THR A 172 3.75 -7.86 11.00
CA THR A 172 4.38 -6.98 11.98
C THR A 172 3.94 -5.54 11.75
N LEU A 173 3.28 -4.96 12.75
CA LEU A 173 2.84 -3.56 12.72
C LEU A 173 3.82 -2.66 13.47
N HIS A 174 4.48 -1.77 12.73
CA HIS A 174 5.37 -0.73 13.26
C HIS A 174 4.61 0.57 13.48
N ARG A 175 4.63 1.09 14.71
CA ARG A 175 3.83 2.26 15.09
C ARG A 175 4.67 3.54 14.98
N GLY A 176 4.24 4.48 14.14
CA GLY A 176 4.92 5.76 13.98
C GLY A 176 4.78 6.34 12.57
N ALA A 177 5.20 7.59 12.40
CA ALA A 177 5.23 8.20 11.08
C ALA A 177 6.22 7.44 10.17
N SER A 178 5.81 7.20 8.91
CA SER A 178 6.60 6.46 7.91
C SER A 178 8.00 7.05 7.73
N ARG A 179 8.13 8.37 7.61
CA ARG A 179 9.42 9.08 7.54
C ARG A 179 10.43 8.72 8.65
N ARG A 180 9.97 8.33 9.84
CA ARG A 180 10.82 7.93 10.97
C ARG A 180 11.06 6.43 10.99
N VAL A 181 10.02 5.65 10.74
CA VAL A 181 10.04 4.18 10.90
C VAL A 181 10.60 3.48 9.66
N LEU A 182 10.31 3.99 8.47
CA LEU A 182 10.68 3.38 7.20
C LEU A 182 12.21 3.32 7.02
N PRO A 183 13.02 4.36 7.28
CA PRO A 183 14.47 4.26 7.10
C PRO A 183 15.16 3.17 7.93
N PRO A 184 14.97 3.05 9.27
CA PRO A 184 15.56 1.95 10.03
C PRO A 184 14.99 0.58 9.66
N LEU A 185 13.69 0.49 9.33
CA LEU A 185 13.09 -0.77 8.87
C LEU A 185 13.75 -1.26 7.58
N LEU A 186 13.86 -0.40 6.57
CA LEU A 186 14.48 -0.74 5.29
C LEU A 186 15.93 -1.21 5.45
N ARG A 187 16.70 -0.58 6.35
CA ARG A 187 18.06 -1.05 6.67
C ARG A 187 18.05 -2.48 7.21
N SER A 188 17.18 -2.80 8.15
CA SER A 188 17.05 -4.16 8.70
C SER A 188 16.56 -5.19 7.68
N LEU A 189 15.73 -4.78 6.72
CA LEU A 189 15.19 -5.65 5.68
C LEU A 189 16.21 -5.94 4.59
N ARG A 190 17.10 -4.99 4.29
CA ARG A 190 18.18 -5.18 3.32
C ARG A 190 19.03 -6.41 3.65
N GLU A 191 19.34 -6.61 4.92
CA GLU A 191 20.09 -7.78 5.41
C GLU A 191 19.35 -9.11 5.18
N ARG A 192 18.02 -9.06 5.09
CA ARG A 192 17.12 -10.20 4.87
C ARG A 192 16.72 -10.39 3.39
N GLY A 193 17.37 -9.65 2.49
CA GLY A 193 17.16 -9.74 1.05
C GLY A 193 16.52 -8.50 0.43
N GLY A 194 16.06 -7.53 1.20
CA GLY A 194 15.39 -6.31 0.70
C GLY A 194 13.87 -6.48 0.55
N VAL A 195 13.23 -5.52 -0.12
CA VAL A 195 11.76 -5.44 -0.25
C VAL A 195 11.34 -5.98 -1.63
N ASP A 196 10.32 -6.82 -1.70
CA ASP A 196 9.79 -7.31 -2.98
C ASP A 196 8.57 -6.50 -3.46
N LEU A 197 7.73 -6.05 -2.53
CA LEU A 197 6.55 -5.24 -2.81
C LEU A 197 6.43 -4.12 -1.77
N PHE A 198 6.21 -2.89 -2.24
CA PHE A 198 5.89 -1.74 -1.40
C PHE A 198 4.51 -1.17 -1.75
N VAL A 199 3.69 -0.91 -0.72
CA VAL A 199 2.36 -0.31 -0.86
C VAL A 199 2.32 1.02 -0.09
N HIS A 200 1.98 2.10 -0.79
CA HIS A 200 1.77 3.41 -0.20
C HIS A 200 0.28 3.72 -0.11
N ASP A 201 -0.23 3.89 1.11
CA ASP A 201 -1.60 4.28 1.42
C ASP A 201 -1.68 5.15 2.70
N SER A 202 -0.64 5.98 2.91
CA SER A 202 -0.49 6.79 4.12
C SER A 202 -0.87 8.26 3.89
N LEU A 203 0.08 9.17 4.06
CA LEU A 203 -0.16 10.59 3.82
C LEU A 203 0.16 10.93 2.36
N HIS A 204 -0.87 11.26 1.58
CA HIS A 204 -0.74 11.62 0.15
C HIS A 204 -0.29 13.07 -0.08
N SER A 205 0.47 13.64 0.85
CA SER A 205 1.20 14.88 0.56
C SER A 205 2.34 14.56 -0.40
N ARG A 206 2.62 15.47 -1.34
CA ARG A 206 3.69 15.25 -2.33
C ARG A 206 5.02 14.93 -1.66
N ALA A 207 5.37 15.66 -0.59
CA ALA A 207 6.63 15.47 0.14
C ALA A 207 6.73 14.08 0.77
N ASN A 208 5.65 13.58 1.37
CA ASN A 208 5.65 12.25 1.97
C ASN A 208 5.78 11.15 0.91
N MET A 209 4.97 11.21 -0.16
CA MET A 209 5.04 10.25 -1.27
C MET A 209 6.43 10.24 -1.94
N GLU A 210 6.96 11.41 -2.33
CA GLU A 210 8.30 11.50 -2.94
C GLU A 210 9.40 11.00 -1.98
N GLY A 211 9.28 11.31 -0.69
CA GLY A 211 10.19 10.83 0.34
C GLY A 211 10.20 9.31 0.50
N GLU A 212 9.02 8.69 0.59
CA GLU A 212 8.88 7.24 0.68
C GLU A 212 9.39 6.55 -0.59
N PHE A 213 9.02 7.04 -1.77
CA PHE A 213 9.49 6.48 -3.04
C PHE A 213 11.01 6.60 -3.20
N ALA A 214 11.61 7.71 -2.77
CA ALA A 214 13.05 7.90 -2.81
C ALA A 214 13.80 6.94 -1.87
N LEU A 215 13.22 6.62 -0.71
CA LEU A 215 13.79 5.67 0.25
C LEU A 215 13.63 4.22 -0.20
N VAL A 216 12.46 3.85 -0.73
CA VAL A 216 12.12 2.45 -1.04
C VAL A 216 12.70 2.00 -2.38
N TRP A 217 12.67 2.85 -3.41
CA TRP A 217 13.06 2.43 -4.75
C TRP A 217 14.47 1.80 -4.83
N PRO A 218 15.50 2.31 -4.14
CA PRO A 218 16.81 1.67 -4.09
C PRO A 218 16.80 0.28 -3.42
N GLU A 219 15.98 0.10 -2.38
CA GLU A 219 15.85 -1.13 -1.57
C GLU A 219 15.00 -2.21 -2.19
N LEU A 220 14.15 -1.81 -3.13
CA LEU A 220 13.28 -2.73 -3.84
C LEU A 220 14.12 -3.70 -4.67
N ARG A 221 13.86 -4.99 -4.53
CA ARG A 221 14.54 -6.04 -5.29
C ARG A 221 14.26 -5.88 -6.78
N ARG A 222 15.16 -6.42 -7.60
CA ARG A 222 14.94 -6.48 -9.06
C ARG A 222 13.68 -7.31 -9.34
N GLY A 223 12.80 -6.79 -10.19
CA GLY A 223 11.49 -7.38 -10.43
C GLY A 223 10.44 -7.09 -9.35
N GLY A 224 10.79 -6.39 -8.28
CA GLY A 224 9.83 -5.96 -7.26
C GLY A 224 8.96 -4.79 -7.73
N ALA A 225 7.90 -4.50 -6.99
CA ALA A 225 6.91 -3.48 -7.38
C ALA A 225 6.61 -2.46 -6.28
N VAL A 226 6.16 -1.28 -6.72
CA VAL A 226 5.53 -0.25 -5.89
C VAL A 226 4.08 -0.10 -6.35
N VAL A 227 3.15 -0.10 -5.40
CA VAL A 227 1.78 0.35 -5.56
C VAL A 227 1.58 1.58 -4.71
N ALA A 228 0.87 2.59 -5.21
CA ALA A 228 0.57 3.79 -4.45
C ALA A 228 -0.85 4.24 -4.69
N ASP A 229 -1.59 4.49 -3.62
CA ASP A 229 -2.96 4.99 -3.69
C ASP A 229 -3.01 6.52 -3.88
N ASP A 230 -4.14 6.99 -4.41
CA ASP A 230 -4.48 8.40 -4.62
C ASP A 230 -3.38 9.20 -5.37
N VAL A 231 -2.77 8.56 -6.38
CA VAL A 231 -1.66 9.16 -7.14
C VAL A 231 -2.07 10.41 -7.91
N GLU A 232 -3.34 10.54 -8.27
CA GLU A 232 -3.90 11.71 -8.95
C GLU A 232 -3.96 12.95 -8.05
N ARG A 233 -3.68 12.84 -6.74
CA ARG A 233 -3.69 14.02 -5.86
C ARG A 233 -2.52 14.96 -6.08
N ASN A 234 -1.39 14.48 -6.60
CA ASN A 234 -0.20 15.28 -6.84
C ASN A 234 0.78 14.61 -7.82
N ALA A 235 1.90 15.27 -8.13
CA ALA A 235 2.86 14.80 -9.14
C ALA A 235 3.90 13.76 -8.64
N ALA A 236 3.82 13.30 -7.38
CA ALA A 236 4.87 12.49 -6.75
C ALA A 236 5.10 11.15 -7.44
N PHE A 237 4.04 10.49 -7.92
CA PHE A 237 4.15 9.17 -8.55
C PHE A 237 5.00 9.20 -9.84
N GLY A 238 5.00 10.33 -10.55
CA GLY A 238 5.86 10.58 -11.70
C GLY A 238 7.36 10.60 -11.37
N SER A 239 7.74 10.68 -10.09
CA SER A 239 9.14 10.50 -9.68
C SER A 239 9.66 9.09 -9.92
N LEU A 240 8.80 8.09 -9.86
CA LEU A 240 9.14 6.70 -10.17
C LEU A 240 9.32 6.49 -11.66
N GLN A 241 8.54 7.14 -12.52
CA GLN A 241 8.69 7.05 -13.98
C GLN A 241 10.11 7.48 -14.42
N ARG A 242 10.67 8.54 -13.80
CA ARG A 242 12.04 9.01 -14.06
C ARG A 242 13.12 7.99 -13.71
N ARG A 243 12.80 6.99 -12.88
CA ARG A 243 13.70 5.87 -12.55
C ARG A 243 13.72 4.76 -13.62
N LYS A 244 12.99 4.94 -14.73
CA LYS A 244 12.91 4.00 -15.87
C LYS A 244 12.51 2.59 -15.42
N PRO A 245 11.35 2.43 -14.75
CA PRO A 245 10.83 1.12 -14.37
C PRO A 245 10.52 0.28 -15.62
N ALA A 246 10.42 -1.04 -15.45
CA ALA A 246 9.98 -1.92 -16.53
C ALA A 246 8.49 -1.70 -16.88
N LEU A 247 7.69 -1.31 -15.90
CA LEU A 247 6.31 -0.90 -16.07
C LEU A 247 6.00 0.27 -15.14
N TRP A 248 5.24 1.23 -15.65
CA TRP A 248 4.68 2.36 -14.91
C TRP A 248 3.32 2.65 -15.49
N ARG A 249 2.28 2.50 -14.68
CA ARG A 249 0.88 2.70 -15.04
C ARG A 249 0.15 3.42 -13.94
N VAL A 250 -0.84 4.21 -14.33
CA VAL A 250 -1.85 4.77 -13.43
C VAL A 250 -3.18 4.14 -13.81
N VAL A 251 -3.84 3.55 -12.84
CA VAL A 251 -5.23 3.07 -12.96
C VAL A 251 -6.12 4.25 -12.62
N CYS A 252 -7.14 4.49 -13.44
CA CYS A 252 -8.27 5.34 -13.09
C CYS A 252 -9.54 4.61 -13.52
N ASP A 253 -10.32 4.15 -12.54
CA ASP A 253 -11.48 3.30 -12.79
C ASP A 253 -12.63 3.60 -11.83
N ARG A 254 -13.67 2.77 -11.85
CA ARG A 254 -14.80 2.82 -10.92
C ARG A 254 -15.07 1.44 -10.35
N GLU A 255 -15.24 1.36 -9.03
CA GLU A 255 -15.65 0.11 -8.39
C GLU A 255 -16.97 -0.38 -8.98
N THR A 256 -17.05 -1.66 -9.31
CA THR A 256 -18.29 -2.33 -9.72
C THR A 256 -18.94 -3.07 -8.54
N ASP A 257 -18.10 -3.62 -7.66
CA ASP A 257 -18.49 -4.30 -6.43
C ASP A 257 -17.62 -3.78 -5.28
N PRO A 258 -18.03 -2.69 -4.60
CA PRO A 258 -17.22 -2.04 -3.57
C PRO A 258 -17.17 -2.86 -2.28
N LEU A 259 -16.09 -2.73 -1.52
CA LEU A 259 -15.98 -3.34 -0.19
C LEU A 259 -16.89 -2.65 0.83
N HIS A 260 -17.25 -1.38 0.59
CA HIS A 260 -18.12 -0.62 1.46
C HIS A 260 -18.72 0.59 0.73
N GLY A 261 -19.98 0.94 1.06
CA GLY A 261 -20.59 2.16 0.53
C GLY A 261 -20.94 2.06 -0.96
N PRO A 262 -21.32 3.19 -1.60
CA PRO A 262 -21.64 3.21 -3.02
C PRO A 262 -20.36 3.14 -3.88
N PRO A 263 -20.43 2.60 -5.11
CA PRO A 263 -19.35 2.61 -6.09
C PRO A 263 -18.63 3.96 -6.23
N ALA A 264 -17.33 3.99 -5.90
CA ALA A 264 -16.49 5.17 -6.00
C ALA A 264 -15.51 5.09 -7.19
N SER A 265 -14.96 6.25 -7.58
CA SER A 265 -13.81 6.29 -8.49
C SER A 265 -12.55 5.86 -7.75
N VAL A 266 -11.72 5.09 -8.43
CA VAL A 266 -10.44 4.57 -7.93
C VAL A 266 -9.31 5.17 -8.74
N ALA A 267 -8.22 5.55 -8.08
CA ALA A 267 -7.01 6.00 -8.75
C ALA A 267 -5.75 5.61 -7.98
N PHE A 268 -4.95 4.70 -8.55
CA PHE A 268 -3.68 4.28 -7.96
C PHE A 268 -2.63 4.05 -9.04
N GLY A 269 -1.36 4.06 -8.63
CA GLY A 269 -0.22 3.85 -9.51
C GLY A 269 0.46 2.51 -9.24
N VAL A 270 0.93 1.85 -10.31
CA VAL A 270 1.75 0.63 -10.23
C VAL A 270 3.06 0.85 -10.98
N ALA A 271 4.19 0.56 -10.32
CA ALA A 271 5.51 0.64 -10.93
C ALA A 271 6.34 -0.62 -10.62
N VAL A 272 6.86 -1.29 -11.66
CA VAL A 272 7.65 -2.52 -11.51
C VAL A 272 9.12 -2.23 -11.84
N LYS A 273 10.02 -2.55 -10.92
CA LYS A 273 11.47 -2.38 -11.10
C LYS A 273 12.02 -3.42 -12.06
N GLY A 274 12.87 -3.00 -12.99
CA GLY A 274 13.44 -3.89 -14.00
C GLY A 274 14.25 -5.06 -13.41
N ARG A 275 14.21 -6.21 -14.10
CA ARG A 275 14.95 -7.43 -13.72
C ARG A 275 16.44 -7.41 -14.10
N ARG A 276 16.86 -6.51 -14.99
CA ARG A 276 18.26 -6.37 -15.45
C ARG A 276 18.76 -4.95 -15.16
N ASP A 277 20.03 -4.81 -14.76
CA ASP A 277 20.71 -3.53 -14.92
C ASP A 277 20.90 -3.30 -16.41
N ARG A 278 20.42 -2.17 -16.93
CA ARG A 278 21.07 -1.60 -18.11
C ARG A 278 22.46 -1.15 -17.65
N ARG A 279 23.43 -2.07 -17.61
CA ARG A 279 24.83 -1.65 -17.63
C ARG A 279 24.98 -0.86 -18.92
N TYR A 280 25.28 0.43 -18.77
CA TYR A 280 25.79 1.27 -19.83
C TYR A 280 26.91 0.50 -20.53
N ASN A 281 26.71 0.20 -21.82
CA ASN A 281 27.80 -0.23 -22.69
C ASN A 281 28.39 1.05 -23.28
N PRO A 282 29.64 1.44 -22.96
CA PRO A 282 30.24 2.64 -23.52
C PRO A 282 30.49 2.54 -25.03
N ASP A 283 30.41 1.34 -25.61
CA ASP A 283 30.81 1.04 -26.99
C ASP A 283 29.64 0.69 -27.93
N SER A 284 28.48 1.36 -27.80
CA SER A 284 27.37 1.25 -28.77
C SER A 284 26.88 2.60 -29.24
#